data_AF-A0A9D2R8P8-F1
#
_entry.id   AF-A0A9D2R8P8-F1
#
_cell.length_a   1.000
_cell.length_b   1.000
_cell.length_c   1.000
_cell.angle_alpha   90.00
_cell.angle_beta   90.00
_cell.angle_gamma   90.00
#
_symmetry.space_group_name_H-M   'P 1'
#
loop_
_entity.id
_entity.type
_entity.pdbx_description
1 polymer ?
#
loop_
_entity_poly.entity_id
_entity_poly.type
_entity_poly.pdbx_seq_one_letter_code
_entity_poly.pdbx_strand_id
1 'polypeptide(L)'
;MNYIVFDLEWNQCPYGKERGNKRLPFEIIEIGALKLDENRNYKDSFHQVVKPVVYKKLHYRTKEILDIKGSDLEQGIPFIEAVKKFMKWCGPEAKFCTWGSSDLVELQRNMKYYHMLNLLKGPIFYYDIQKLFGLAYEGQRTARSLENAIDFLEMKKDGQFHRALNDAYYTAEIFKGIPVKMAEDYYSIDCYQNPKTRKDQIYTVFPEYSKFISREFLSKEDAMKDRDVVQTRCFLCGKTAKKKIRWFSVNAKAHMCLAFCPNHGYFRGKARLKKTDEGKYYVVRTLKKITQEEAEHIREKRDALRKKRRQKRHQDK
;
A
#
# COMPACT_ATOMS: atom_id res chain seq x y z
N MET A 1 6.93 17.24 15.04
CA MET A 1 6.56 16.16 14.09
C MET A 1 7.34 16.33 12.79
N ASN A 2 7.83 15.24 12.16
CA ASN A 2 8.54 15.32 10.87
C ASN A 2 7.92 14.37 9.83
N TYR A 3 7.86 14.80 8.57
CA TYR A 3 7.59 13.92 7.45
C TYR A 3 8.89 13.31 6.93
N ILE A 4 8.89 12.01 6.71
CA ILE A 4 10.01 11.28 6.11
C ILE A 4 9.56 10.83 4.73
N VAL A 5 9.95 11.60 3.71
CA VAL A 5 9.73 11.23 2.32
C VAL A 5 10.88 10.36 1.89
N PHE A 6 10.63 9.11 1.52
CA PHE A 6 11.71 8.20 1.15
C PHE A 6 11.33 7.33 -0.05
N ASP A 7 12.38 6.85 -0.70
CA ASP A 7 12.35 5.91 -1.80
C ASP A 7 13.46 4.86 -1.59
N LEU A 8 13.30 3.69 -2.19
CA LEU A 8 14.23 2.57 -2.04
C LEU A 8 14.54 1.96 -3.39
N GLU A 9 15.82 1.67 -3.62
CA GLU A 9 16.21 0.79 -4.71
C GLU A 9 16.53 -0.61 -4.20
N TRP A 10 16.16 -1.62 -4.98
CA TRP A 10 16.37 -3.02 -4.62
C TRP A 10 16.84 -3.88 -5.79
N ASN A 11 17.61 -4.91 -5.45
CA ASN A 11 17.97 -5.97 -6.38
C ASN A 11 17.03 -7.18 -6.22
N GLN A 12 16.96 -8.00 -7.27
CA GLN A 12 16.21 -9.25 -7.29
C GLN A 12 17.07 -10.40 -7.79
N CYS A 13 16.57 -11.64 -7.67
CA CYS A 13 17.32 -12.83 -8.11
C CYS A 13 17.69 -12.74 -9.61
N PRO A 14 19.00 -12.72 -9.96
CA PRO A 14 19.45 -12.57 -11.35
C PRO A 14 19.12 -13.79 -12.22
N TYR A 15 18.81 -14.93 -11.61
CA TYR A 15 18.53 -16.20 -12.30
C TYR A 15 17.04 -16.53 -12.38
N GLY A 16 16.17 -15.53 -12.19
CA GLY A 16 14.73 -15.67 -12.31
C GLY A 16 14.01 -15.95 -10.98
N LYS A 17 12.69 -15.73 -10.99
CA LYS A 17 11.85 -15.73 -9.78
C LYS A 17 11.79 -17.08 -9.05
N GLU A 18 11.90 -18.18 -9.78
CA GLU A 18 11.83 -19.54 -9.19
C GLU A 18 13.03 -19.86 -8.29
N ARG A 19 14.20 -19.28 -8.62
CA ARG A 19 15.45 -19.44 -7.86
C ARG A 19 15.63 -18.35 -6.79
N GLY A 20 14.67 -17.43 -6.68
CA GLY A 20 14.69 -16.35 -5.69
C GLY A 20 14.35 -16.81 -4.28
N ASN A 21 14.91 -16.12 -3.29
CA ASN A 21 14.52 -16.31 -1.91
C ASN A 21 13.08 -15.82 -1.70
N LYS A 22 12.15 -16.75 -1.42
CA LYS A 22 10.73 -16.41 -1.22
C LYS A 22 10.48 -15.46 -0.05
N ARG A 23 11.37 -15.42 0.95
CA ARG A 23 11.27 -14.50 2.11
C ARG A 23 11.81 -13.11 1.79
N LEU A 24 12.72 -13.01 0.83
CA LEU A 24 13.35 -11.76 0.39
C LEU A 24 13.43 -11.71 -1.15
N PRO A 25 12.30 -11.51 -1.86
CA PRO A 25 12.29 -11.42 -3.31
C PRO A 25 13.04 -10.19 -3.82
N PHE A 26 13.05 -9.11 -3.03
CA PHE A 26 13.70 -7.83 -3.31
C PHE A 26 14.61 -7.46 -2.13
N GLU A 27 15.91 -7.42 -2.39
CA GLU A 27 16.93 -7.02 -1.40
C GLU A 27 17.26 -5.54 -1.61
N ILE A 28 17.04 -4.72 -0.59
CA ILE A 28 17.32 -3.28 -0.66
C ILE A 28 18.82 -3.04 -0.85
N ILE A 29 19.17 -2.19 -1.81
CA ILE A 29 20.53 -1.79 -2.17
C ILE A 29 20.77 -0.29 -2.05
N GLU A 30 19.72 0.53 -1.93
CA GLU A 30 19.85 1.97 -1.68
C GLU A 30 18.66 2.47 -0.84
N ILE A 31 18.94 3.41 0.07
CA ILE A 31 17.93 4.16 0.82
C ILE A 31 18.17 5.64 0.56
N GLY A 32 17.16 6.33 0.03
CA GLY A 32 17.17 7.78 -0.15
C GLY A 32 15.97 8.40 0.55
N ALA A 33 16.18 9.46 1.31
CA ALA A 33 15.11 10.12 2.04
C ALA A 33 15.36 11.60 2.28
N LEU A 34 14.27 12.36 2.37
CA LEU A 34 14.23 13.73 2.85
C LEU A 34 13.37 13.83 4.11
N LYS A 35 13.86 14.63 5.06
CA LYS A 35 13.14 15.01 6.27
C LYS A 35 12.55 16.39 6.06
N LEU A 36 11.24 16.48 6.21
CA LEU A 36 10.52 17.74 6.18
C LEU A 36 9.94 18.05 7.57
N ASP A 37 9.88 19.33 7.92
CA ASP A 37 9.17 19.77 9.12
C ASP A 37 7.64 19.68 8.94
N GLU A 38 6.88 20.06 9.97
CA GLU A 38 5.41 20.08 9.93
C GLU A 38 4.81 21.01 8.87
N ASN A 39 5.56 22.03 8.43
CA ASN A 39 5.20 22.94 7.35
C ASN A 39 5.71 22.46 5.97
N ARG A 40 6.28 21.25 5.91
CA ARG A 40 6.89 20.63 4.73
C ARG A 40 8.14 21.36 4.21
N ASN A 41 8.78 22.17 5.04
CA ASN A 41 10.08 22.73 4.71
C ASN A 41 11.16 21.66 4.87
N TYR A 42 12.15 21.70 3.98
CA TYR A 42 13.30 20.81 4.05
C TYR A 42 14.09 21.04 5.36
N LYS A 43 14.45 19.93 6.03
CA LYS A 43 15.33 19.97 7.20
C LYS A 43 16.64 19.26 6.97
N ASP A 44 16.60 18.09 6.34
CA ASP A 44 17.74 17.19 6.28
C ASP A 44 17.53 16.11 5.21
N SER A 45 18.61 15.47 4.78
CA SER A 45 18.57 14.34 3.84
C SER A 45 19.29 13.12 4.43
N PHE A 46 18.90 11.94 3.96
CA PHE A 46 19.55 10.68 4.30
C PHE A 46 19.78 9.90 3.02
N HIS A 47 21.00 9.42 2.85
CA HIS A 47 21.39 8.59 1.74
C HIS A 47 22.29 7.47 2.22
N GLN A 48 21.98 6.24 1.83
CA GLN A 48 22.81 5.09 2.18
C GLN A 48 22.75 4.02 1.10
N VAL A 49 23.91 3.69 0.54
CA VAL A 49 24.10 2.48 -0.27
C VAL A 49 24.23 1.27 0.65
N VAL A 50 23.51 0.20 0.31
CA VAL A 50 23.45 -1.06 1.05
C VAL A 50 24.15 -2.15 0.25
N LYS A 51 25.07 -2.85 0.91
CA LYS A 51 25.79 -3.97 0.30
C LYS A 51 24.91 -5.22 0.25
N PRO A 52 24.56 -5.74 -0.95
CA PRO A 52 23.74 -6.93 -1.07
C PRO A 52 24.51 -8.17 -0.64
N VAL A 53 23.86 -9.05 0.12
CA VAL A 53 24.44 -10.33 0.58
C VAL A 53 23.66 -11.53 0.06
N VAL A 54 22.37 -11.37 -0.28
CA VAL A 54 21.51 -12.42 -0.84
C VAL A 54 21.65 -12.48 -2.36
N TYR A 55 21.51 -11.34 -3.04
CA TYR A 55 21.64 -11.22 -4.50
C TYR A 55 22.88 -10.39 -4.85
N LYS A 56 24.06 -11.02 -4.70
CA LYS A 56 25.37 -10.38 -4.95
C LYS A 56 25.59 -9.92 -6.40
N LYS A 57 24.89 -10.52 -7.35
CA LYS A 57 24.89 -10.09 -8.75
C LYS A 57 23.61 -9.32 -9.04
N LEU A 58 23.75 -8.13 -9.61
CA LEU A 58 22.62 -7.34 -10.08
C LEU A 58 21.87 -8.09 -11.20
N HIS A 59 20.55 -8.15 -11.08
CA HIS A 59 19.67 -8.59 -12.16
C HIS A 59 19.78 -7.63 -13.36
N TYR A 60 19.68 -8.12 -14.60
CA TYR A 60 19.93 -7.32 -15.80
C TYR A 60 19.06 -6.04 -15.87
N ARG A 61 17.75 -6.16 -15.63
CA ARG A 61 16.84 -4.99 -15.56
C ARG A 61 17.22 -3.98 -14.47
N THR A 62 17.76 -4.45 -13.34
CA THR A 62 18.20 -3.56 -12.27
C THR A 62 19.42 -2.77 -12.72
N LYS A 63 20.33 -3.36 -13.50
CA LYS A 63 21.46 -2.63 -14.09
C LYS A 63 21.05 -1.62 -15.16
N GLU A 64 19.98 -1.90 -15.91
CA GLU A 64 19.48 -1.00 -16.97
C GLU A 64 18.78 0.23 -16.40
N ILE A 65 18.12 0.08 -15.25
CA ILE A 65 17.31 1.14 -14.65
C ILE A 65 18.14 1.97 -13.66
N LEU A 66 19.01 1.34 -12.85
CA LEU A 66 19.74 2.05 -11.79
C LEU A 66 21.09 2.57 -12.27
N ASP A 67 21.38 3.84 -11.95
CA ASP A 67 22.74 4.39 -12.06
C ASP A 67 23.56 4.11 -10.79
N ILE A 68 23.66 2.82 -10.43
CA ILE A 68 24.50 2.32 -9.33
C ILE A 68 25.43 1.25 -9.88
N LYS A 69 26.75 1.46 -9.75
CA LYS A 69 27.76 0.51 -10.20
C LYS A 69 27.97 -0.58 -9.16
N GLY A 70 28.44 -1.74 -9.60
CA GLY A 70 28.80 -2.84 -8.70
C GLY A 70 29.84 -2.43 -7.64
N SER A 71 30.77 -1.54 -8.01
CA SER A 71 31.76 -0.95 -7.09
C SER A 71 31.12 -0.16 -5.95
N ASP A 72 30.05 0.57 -6.23
CA ASP A 72 29.36 1.39 -5.22
C ASP A 72 28.68 0.49 -4.19
N LEU A 73 28.08 -0.62 -4.67
CA LEU A 73 27.46 -1.63 -3.81
C LEU A 73 28.48 -2.35 -2.92
N GLU A 74 29.70 -2.58 -3.41
CA GLU A 74 30.75 -3.22 -2.62
C GLU A 74 31.22 -2.35 -1.45
N GLN A 75 31.16 -1.03 -1.61
CA GLN A 75 31.46 -0.01 -0.60
C GLN A 75 30.27 0.31 0.33
N GLY A 76 29.07 -0.17 -0.01
CA GLY A 76 27.89 -0.03 0.84
C GLY A 76 28.04 -0.73 2.19
N ILE A 77 27.18 -0.36 3.14
CA ILE A 77 27.15 -1.00 4.48
C ILE A 77 26.11 -2.12 4.54
N PRO A 78 26.20 -3.07 5.49
CA PRO A 78 25.17 -4.10 5.66
C PRO A 78 23.79 -3.50 5.96
N PHE A 79 22.73 -4.14 5.46
CA PHE A 79 21.35 -3.65 5.63
C PHE A 79 20.97 -3.40 7.10
N ILE A 80 21.40 -4.28 8.02
CA ILE A 80 21.12 -4.13 9.46
C ILE A 80 21.66 -2.80 10.00
N GLU A 81 22.83 -2.38 9.55
CA GLU A 81 23.44 -1.12 9.96
C GLU A 81 22.72 0.06 9.30
N ALA A 82 22.46 -0.03 8.00
CA ALA A 82 21.74 1.01 7.24
C ALA A 82 20.36 1.29 7.82
N VAL A 83 19.56 0.26 8.10
CA VAL A 83 18.21 0.44 8.63
C VAL A 83 18.22 0.97 10.06
N LYS A 84 19.21 0.60 10.90
CA LYS A 84 19.36 1.19 12.24
C LYS A 84 19.68 2.68 12.16
N LYS A 85 20.61 3.08 11.27
CA LYS A 85 20.94 4.48 11.02
C LYS A 85 19.71 5.24 10.50
N PHE A 86 19.01 4.68 9.52
CA PHE A 86 17.81 5.28 8.94
C PHE A 86 16.70 5.48 9.99
N MET A 87 16.35 4.44 10.76
CA MET A 87 15.31 4.55 11.79
C MET A 87 15.68 5.52 12.91
N LYS A 88 16.97 5.55 13.33
CA LYS A 88 17.47 6.55 14.28
C LYS A 88 17.34 7.97 13.72
N TRP A 89 17.68 8.16 12.44
CA TRP A 89 17.58 9.44 11.76
C TRP A 89 16.12 9.90 11.58
N CYS A 90 15.19 8.98 11.31
CA CYS A 90 13.75 9.27 11.21
C CYS A 90 13.19 9.85 12.52
N GLY A 91 13.60 9.27 13.66
CA GLY A 91 13.07 9.59 14.97
C GLY A 91 11.69 8.97 15.26
N PRO A 92 11.22 9.06 16.51
CA PRO A 92 10.03 8.33 16.98
C PRO A 92 8.69 8.86 16.45
N GLU A 93 8.62 10.13 16.03
CA GLU A 93 7.40 10.78 15.54
C GLU A 93 7.33 10.91 14.01
N ALA A 94 8.08 10.07 13.30
CA ALA A 94 8.15 10.09 11.84
C ALA A 94 6.80 9.74 11.19
N LYS A 95 6.34 10.60 10.27
CA LYS A 95 5.25 10.27 9.34
C LYS A 95 5.84 9.92 7.98
N PHE A 96 5.73 8.67 7.58
CA PHE A 96 6.29 8.20 6.32
C PHE A 96 5.48 8.69 5.11
N CYS A 97 6.19 9.07 4.06
CA CYS A 97 5.67 9.44 2.75
C CYS A 97 6.46 8.69 1.68
N THR A 98 5.78 8.06 0.73
CA THR A 98 6.41 7.30 -0.37
C THR A 98 5.62 7.56 -1.65
N TRP A 99 6.26 7.47 -2.82
CA TRP A 99 5.51 7.65 -4.08
C TRP A 99 4.40 6.61 -4.20
N GLY A 100 4.67 5.34 -3.94
CA GLY A 100 3.65 4.28 -3.93
C GLY A 100 3.68 3.44 -2.66
N SER A 101 2.93 2.34 -2.64
CA SER A 101 2.88 1.45 -1.48
C SER A 101 4.06 0.47 -1.36
N SER A 102 4.89 0.36 -2.39
CA SER A 102 5.89 -0.71 -2.51
C SER A 102 7.04 -0.54 -1.51
N ASP A 103 7.58 0.67 -1.40
CA ASP A 103 8.77 0.96 -0.57
C ASP A 103 8.55 0.60 0.89
N LEU A 104 7.41 1.00 1.45
CA LEU A 104 7.09 0.71 2.84
C LEU A 104 6.85 -0.79 3.09
N VAL A 105 6.34 -1.52 2.11
CA VAL A 105 6.17 -2.98 2.18
C VAL A 105 7.53 -3.67 2.12
N GLU A 106 8.40 -3.27 1.18
CA GLU A 106 9.71 -3.90 1.00
C GLU A 106 10.70 -3.52 2.11
N LEU A 107 10.61 -2.31 2.68
CA LEU A 107 11.31 -1.94 3.91
C LEU A 107 10.97 -2.92 5.04
N GLN A 108 9.69 -3.10 5.33
CA GLN A 108 9.24 -4.01 6.39
C GLN A 108 9.58 -5.47 6.08
N ARG A 109 9.55 -5.88 4.82
CA ARG A 109 9.94 -7.24 4.41
C ARG A 109 11.42 -7.49 4.65
N ASN A 110 12.29 -6.57 4.24
CA ASN A 110 13.73 -6.64 4.49
C ASN A 110 14.01 -6.62 6.00
N MET A 111 13.34 -5.74 6.76
CA MET A 111 13.43 -5.72 8.23
C MET A 111 13.00 -7.04 8.85
N LYS A 112 11.92 -7.68 8.38
CA LYS A 112 11.48 -9.00 8.87
C LYS A 112 12.51 -10.08 8.56
N TYR A 113 13.08 -10.09 7.36
CA TYR A 113 14.09 -11.06 6.95
C TYR A 113 15.33 -11.00 7.85
N TYR A 114 15.76 -9.80 8.23
CA TYR A 114 16.91 -9.57 9.12
C TYR A 114 16.54 -9.46 10.61
N HIS A 115 15.32 -9.84 11.02
CA HIS A 115 14.86 -9.81 12.42
C HIS A 115 14.86 -8.41 13.08
N MET A 116 14.68 -7.36 12.27
CA MET A 116 14.66 -5.94 12.68
C MET A 116 13.26 -5.30 12.63
N LEU A 117 12.20 -6.06 12.36
CA LEU A 117 10.84 -5.52 12.17
C LEU A 117 10.30 -4.76 13.40
N ASN A 118 10.78 -5.08 14.59
CA ASN A 118 10.42 -4.41 15.85
C ASN A 118 10.82 -2.93 15.90
N LEU A 119 11.76 -2.47 15.06
CA LEU A 119 12.12 -1.06 14.96
C LEU A 119 10.99 -0.20 14.37
N LEU A 120 10.05 -0.81 13.65
CA LEU A 120 8.97 -0.13 12.96
C LEU A 120 7.64 -0.80 13.31
N LYS A 121 6.90 -0.25 14.27
CA LYS A 121 5.63 -0.81 14.72
C LYS A 121 4.52 -0.51 13.71
N GLY A 122 3.87 -1.55 13.19
CA GLY A 122 2.67 -1.40 12.35
C GLY A 122 1.35 -1.78 13.05
N PRO A 123 0.20 -1.69 12.34
CA PRO A 123 0.03 -1.19 10.97
C PRO A 123 0.48 0.26 10.82
N ILE A 124 1.05 0.62 9.66
CA ILE A 124 1.68 1.94 9.48
C ILE A 124 0.71 2.88 8.77
N PHE A 125 0.49 4.04 9.37
CA PHE A 125 -0.27 5.14 8.78
C PHE A 125 0.73 6.04 8.06
N TYR A 126 0.56 6.21 6.75
CA TYR A 126 1.54 6.88 5.89
C TYR A 126 0.84 7.66 4.78
N TYR A 127 1.59 8.51 4.07
CA TYR A 127 1.09 9.23 2.91
C TYR A 127 1.59 8.57 1.62
N ASP A 128 0.65 8.04 0.87
CA ASP A 128 0.85 7.51 -0.48
C ASP A 128 0.74 8.68 -1.45
N ILE A 129 1.88 9.22 -1.89
CA ILE A 129 1.94 10.48 -2.63
C ILE A 129 1.36 10.32 -4.04
N GLN A 130 1.51 9.17 -4.69
CA GLN A 130 0.84 8.87 -5.97
C GLN A 130 -0.68 8.94 -5.83
N LYS A 131 -1.24 8.34 -4.78
CA LYS A 131 -2.68 8.43 -4.50
C LYS A 131 -3.12 9.88 -4.25
N LEU A 132 -2.36 10.64 -3.48
CA LEU A 132 -2.69 12.03 -3.17
C LEU A 132 -2.56 12.92 -4.41
N PHE A 133 -1.53 12.71 -5.23
CA PHE A 133 -1.33 13.38 -6.52
C PHE A 133 -2.56 13.20 -7.42
N GLY A 134 -3.00 11.95 -7.63
CA GLY A 134 -4.17 11.70 -8.47
C GLY A 134 -5.43 12.41 -7.96
N LEU A 135 -5.64 12.45 -6.64
CA LEU A 135 -6.77 13.17 -6.06
C LEU A 135 -6.65 14.69 -6.20
N ALA A 136 -5.45 15.25 -6.07
CA ALA A 136 -5.20 16.68 -6.13
C ALA A 136 -5.25 17.24 -7.57
N TYR A 137 -4.65 16.52 -8.51
CA TYR A 137 -4.40 17.03 -9.86
C TYR A 137 -5.28 16.39 -10.94
N GLU A 138 -5.75 15.16 -10.72
CA GLU A 138 -6.51 14.40 -11.72
C GLU A 138 -7.95 14.09 -11.29
N GLY A 139 -8.35 14.54 -10.09
CA GLY A 139 -9.68 14.32 -9.51
C GLY A 139 -10.03 12.87 -9.18
N GLN A 140 -9.07 11.94 -9.33
CA GLN A 140 -9.29 10.51 -9.11
C GLN A 140 -8.00 9.79 -8.73
N ARG A 141 -8.12 8.60 -8.13
CA ARG A 141 -6.93 7.80 -7.87
C ARG A 141 -6.32 7.29 -9.17
N THR A 142 -5.03 7.52 -9.35
CA THR A 142 -4.28 7.05 -10.51
C THR A 142 -3.09 6.19 -10.09
N ALA A 143 -2.48 5.52 -11.07
CA ALA A 143 -1.26 4.72 -10.91
C ALA A 143 -0.12 5.33 -11.72
N ARG A 144 -0.07 6.68 -11.79
CA ARG A 144 0.91 7.43 -12.56
C ARG A 144 2.31 7.22 -11.98
N SER A 145 3.31 6.94 -12.83
CA SER A 145 4.71 6.89 -12.39
C SER A 145 5.19 8.26 -11.89
N LEU A 146 6.25 8.29 -11.09
CA LEU A 146 6.83 9.52 -10.59
C LEU A 146 7.29 10.41 -11.76
N GLU A 147 8.00 9.82 -12.72
CA GLU A 147 8.43 10.50 -13.95
C GLU A 147 7.26 11.17 -14.70
N ASN A 148 6.16 10.44 -14.93
CA ASN A 148 4.99 10.99 -15.61
C ASN A 148 4.27 12.09 -14.81
N ALA A 149 4.46 12.15 -13.49
CA ALA A 149 3.91 13.21 -12.65
C ALA A 149 4.79 14.45 -12.65
N ILE A 150 6.12 14.28 -12.66
CA ILE A 150 7.11 15.35 -12.85
C ILE A 150 6.88 16.03 -14.20
N ASP A 151 6.70 15.24 -15.27
CA ASP A 151 6.37 15.76 -16.60
C ASP A 151 5.04 16.51 -16.60
N PHE A 152 4.01 15.96 -15.94
CA PHE A 152 2.70 16.61 -15.85
C PHE A 152 2.76 17.96 -15.11
N LEU A 153 3.64 18.09 -14.13
CA LEU A 153 3.83 19.32 -13.36
C LEU A 153 4.87 20.26 -13.97
N GLU A 154 5.43 19.92 -15.13
CA GLU A 154 6.47 20.68 -15.83
C GLU A 154 7.68 21.01 -14.92
N MET A 155 8.02 20.08 -14.03
CA MET A 155 9.11 20.24 -13.09
C MET A 155 10.46 20.08 -13.79
N LYS A 156 11.45 20.89 -13.40
CA LYS A 156 12.82 20.77 -13.92
C LYS A 156 13.44 19.44 -13.51
N LYS A 157 13.95 18.70 -14.49
CA LYS A 157 14.64 17.42 -14.32
C LYS A 157 16.14 17.66 -14.09
N ASP A 158 16.49 18.24 -12.96
CA ASP A 158 17.88 18.66 -12.66
C ASP A 158 18.74 17.51 -12.07
N GLY A 159 18.15 16.32 -11.85
CA GLY A 159 18.83 15.14 -11.30
C GLY A 159 18.59 13.87 -12.13
N GLN A 160 19.48 12.89 -11.99
CA GLN A 160 19.34 11.55 -12.61
C GLN A 160 18.21 10.76 -11.94
N PHE A 161 17.28 10.21 -12.72
CA PHE A 161 16.25 9.29 -12.23
C PHE A 161 16.86 7.98 -11.71
N HIS A 162 16.14 7.28 -10.82
CA HIS A 162 16.54 5.97 -10.29
C HIS A 162 17.79 5.99 -9.41
N ARG A 163 17.97 7.14 -8.74
CA ARG A 163 18.70 7.22 -7.48
C ARG A 163 17.66 7.49 -6.41
N ALA A 164 17.62 6.66 -5.37
CA ALA A 164 16.59 6.74 -4.33
C ALA A 164 16.46 8.15 -3.73
N LEU A 165 17.58 8.90 -3.59
CA LEU A 165 17.52 10.26 -3.04
C LEU A 165 16.84 11.25 -3.99
N ASN A 166 17.05 11.13 -5.30
CA ASN A 166 16.43 12.01 -6.29
C ASN A 166 14.93 11.73 -6.40
N ASP A 167 14.55 10.45 -6.38
CA ASP A 167 13.13 10.06 -6.41
C ASP A 167 12.41 10.50 -5.12
N ALA A 168 13.07 10.42 -3.96
CA ALA A 168 12.59 11.01 -2.72
C ALA A 168 12.47 12.54 -2.79
N TYR A 169 13.40 13.22 -3.47
CA TYR A 169 13.35 14.67 -3.70
C TYR A 169 12.13 15.08 -4.52
N TYR A 170 11.93 14.50 -5.70
CA TYR A 170 10.76 14.83 -6.51
C TYR A 170 9.45 14.46 -5.81
N THR A 171 9.42 13.33 -5.09
CA THR A 171 8.27 12.97 -4.26
C THR A 171 7.97 14.04 -3.20
N ALA A 172 9.00 14.62 -2.58
CA ALA A 172 8.85 15.68 -1.58
C ALA A 172 8.37 17.00 -2.19
N GLU A 173 8.90 17.38 -3.35
CA GLU A 173 8.45 18.57 -4.07
C GLU A 173 6.98 18.46 -4.50
N ILE A 174 6.57 17.30 -5.02
CA ILE A 174 5.16 17.03 -5.31
C ILE A 174 4.33 17.08 -4.02
N PHE A 175 4.83 16.49 -2.93
CA PHE A 175 4.13 16.52 -1.65
C PHE A 175 3.94 17.95 -1.11
N LYS A 176 4.89 18.87 -1.30
CA LYS A 176 4.72 20.29 -0.93
C LYS A 176 3.55 20.93 -1.67
N GLY A 177 3.32 20.58 -2.94
CA GLY A 177 2.21 21.11 -3.75
C GLY A 177 0.82 20.58 -3.37
N ILE A 178 0.72 19.49 -2.61
CA ILE A 178 -0.57 18.87 -2.26
C ILE A 178 -1.23 19.61 -1.09
N PRO A 179 -2.52 19.98 -1.13
CA PRO A 179 -3.18 20.65 0.00
C PRO A 179 -3.08 19.87 1.32
N VAL A 180 -2.76 20.56 2.43
CA VAL A 180 -2.57 19.93 3.76
C VAL A 180 -3.78 19.11 4.18
N LYS A 181 -4.97 19.72 4.12
CA LYS A 181 -6.23 19.08 4.44
C LYS A 181 -6.48 17.81 3.61
N MET A 182 -6.11 17.80 2.33
CA MET A 182 -6.26 16.62 1.48
C MET A 182 -5.35 15.48 1.93
N ALA A 183 -4.09 15.77 2.28
CA ALA A 183 -3.19 14.76 2.80
C ALA A 183 -3.74 14.14 4.09
N GLU A 184 -4.22 14.97 5.02
CA GLU A 184 -4.84 14.54 6.29
C GLU A 184 -6.11 13.72 6.08
N ASP A 185 -6.98 14.15 5.17
CA ASP A 185 -8.24 13.47 4.87
C ASP A 185 -8.04 12.16 4.10
N TYR A 186 -6.91 11.97 3.41
CA TYR A 186 -6.65 10.85 2.52
C TYR A 186 -5.33 10.12 2.78
N TYR A 187 -4.93 9.96 4.05
CA TYR A 187 -3.81 9.07 4.41
C TYR A 187 -4.06 7.60 3.98
N SER A 188 -2.99 6.82 3.95
CA SER A 188 -2.99 5.40 3.62
C SER A 188 -2.57 4.56 4.83
N ILE A 189 -2.89 3.27 4.79
CA ILE A 189 -2.57 2.33 5.86
C ILE A 189 -1.89 1.14 5.21
N ASP A 190 -0.62 0.94 5.52
CA ASP A 190 0.08 -0.28 5.21
C ASP A 190 -0.24 -1.36 6.24
N CYS A 191 -0.47 -2.58 5.76
CA CYS A 191 -0.93 -3.70 6.57
C CYS A 191 0.02 -4.89 6.44
N TYR A 192 1.31 -4.66 6.19
CA TYR A 192 2.31 -5.72 6.27
C TYR A 192 2.30 -6.35 7.67
N GLN A 193 2.32 -5.50 8.69
CA GLN A 193 1.96 -5.84 10.07
C GLN A 193 0.47 -5.56 10.30
N ASN A 194 -0.38 -6.50 9.92
CA ASN A 194 -1.83 -6.41 10.10
C ASN A 194 -2.27 -6.64 11.56
N PRO A 195 -3.48 -6.16 11.96
CA PRO A 195 -4.05 -6.44 13.28
C PRO A 195 -4.07 -7.94 13.62
N LYS A 196 -3.73 -8.27 14.87
CA LYS A 196 -3.70 -9.67 15.34
C LYS A 196 -4.91 -10.02 16.20
N THR A 197 -5.40 -9.07 17.00
CA THR A 197 -6.59 -9.28 17.85
C THR A 197 -7.80 -8.48 17.37
N ARG A 198 -8.98 -8.76 17.96
CA ARG A 198 -10.20 -7.99 17.68
C ARG A 198 -10.10 -6.53 18.12
N LYS A 199 -9.34 -6.25 19.20
CA LYS A 199 -9.16 -4.90 19.74
C LYS A 199 -8.28 -4.03 18.83
N ASP A 200 -7.36 -4.66 18.09
CA ASP A 200 -6.44 -3.95 17.19
C ASP A 200 -7.04 -3.68 15.80
N GLN A 201 -8.28 -4.11 15.55
CA GLN A 201 -8.93 -3.89 14.27
C GLN A 201 -9.10 -2.40 13.99
N ILE A 202 -8.85 -2.02 12.75
CA ILE A 202 -8.91 -0.61 12.35
C ILE A 202 -10.23 -0.36 11.65
N TYR A 203 -10.97 0.65 12.10
CA TYR A 203 -12.05 1.27 11.36
C TYR A 203 -11.76 2.76 11.20
N THR A 204 -11.74 3.25 9.95
CA THR A 204 -11.55 4.67 9.65
C THR A 204 -12.54 5.11 8.57
N VAL A 205 -12.94 6.37 8.63
CA VAL A 205 -13.84 7.02 7.67
C VAL A 205 -13.04 8.07 6.91
N PHE A 206 -12.90 7.88 5.60
CA PHE A 206 -12.42 8.88 4.67
C PHE A 206 -13.63 9.62 4.07
N PRO A 207 -13.44 10.80 3.45
CA PRO A 207 -14.57 11.60 2.97
C PRO A 207 -15.57 10.84 2.08
N GLU A 208 -15.07 10.00 1.17
CA GLU A 208 -15.95 9.25 0.25
C GLU A 208 -16.28 7.81 0.68
N TYR A 209 -15.56 7.25 1.65
CA TYR A 209 -15.64 5.82 1.96
C TYR A 209 -15.09 5.49 3.34
N SER A 210 -15.63 4.45 3.99
CA SER A 210 -15.00 3.87 5.18
C SER A 210 -14.10 2.70 4.82
N LYS A 211 -13.02 2.50 5.58
CA LYS A 211 -12.13 1.35 5.51
C LYS A 211 -12.13 0.60 6.85
N PHE A 212 -12.21 -0.72 6.77
CA PHE A 212 -12.06 -1.64 7.88
C PHE A 212 -10.94 -2.62 7.59
N ILE A 213 -10.06 -2.86 8.57
CA ILE A 213 -8.98 -3.84 8.51
C ILE A 213 -9.16 -4.80 9.67
N SER A 214 -9.39 -6.07 9.34
CA SER A 214 -9.66 -7.09 10.34
C SER A 214 -8.39 -7.62 11.01
N ARG A 215 -8.61 -8.39 12.07
CA ARG A 215 -7.64 -9.35 12.60
C ARG A 215 -7.36 -10.48 11.61
N GLU A 216 -6.47 -11.38 12.00
CA GLU A 216 -6.19 -12.62 11.27
C GLU A 216 -7.24 -13.71 11.48
N PHE A 217 -7.36 -14.55 10.46
CA PHE A 217 -8.19 -15.74 10.37
C PHE A 217 -7.38 -16.90 9.82
N LEU A 218 -7.74 -18.12 10.19
CA LEU A 218 -7.08 -19.34 9.70
C LEU A 218 -7.48 -19.65 8.25
N SER A 219 -8.74 -19.37 7.90
CA SER A 219 -9.27 -19.63 6.56
C SER A 219 -10.00 -18.41 5.97
N LYS A 220 -10.23 -18.44 4.67
CA LYS A 220 -11.03 -17.42 3.97
C LYS A 220 -12.50 -17.49 4.39
N GLU A 221 -12.96 -18.70 4.69
CA GLU A 221 -14.31 -19.03 5.09
C GLU A 221 -14.61 -18.43 6.47
N ASP A 222 -13.69 -18.58 7.43
CA ASP A 222 -13.83 -17.97 8.76
C ASP A 222 -13.87 -16.45 8.67
N ALA A 223 -12.99 -15.87 7.86
CA ALA A 223 -12.96 -14.43 7.62
C ALA A 223 -14.31 -13.91 7.08
N MET A 224 -14.95 -14.66 6.19
CA MET A 224 -16.24 -14.27 5.59
C MET A 224 -17.46 -14.68 6.41
N LYS A 225 -17.29 -15.45 7.49
CA LYS A 225 -18.33 -15.72 8.51
C LYS A 225 -18.27 -14.73 9.68
N ASP A 226 -17.13 -14.08 9.88
CA ASP A 226 -16.92 -13.12 10.98
C ASP A 226 -17.86 -11.91 10.91
N ARG A 227 -18.50 -11.62 12.04
CA ARG A 227 -19.52 -10.55 12.16
C ARG A 227 -18.96 -9.18 11.81
N ASP A 228 -17.74 -8.86 12.23
CA ASP A 228 -17.15 -7.52 12.04
C ASP A 228 -16.75 -7.29 10.57
N VAL A 229 -16.33 -8.36 9.91
CA VAL A 229 -16.07 -8.37 8.47
C VAL A 229 -17.36 -8.17 7.68
N VAL A 230 -18.42 -8.93 7.99
CA VAL A 230 -19.62 -8.94 7.15
C VAL A 230 -20.60 -7.82 7.45
N GLN A 231 -20.60 -7.23 8.65
CA GLN A 231 -21.56 -6.18 9.02
C GLN A 231 -21.35 -4.91 8.20
N THR A 232 -22.42 -4.23 7.81
CA THR A 232 -22.36 -2.96 7.07
C THR A 232 -23.05 -1.87 7.87
N ARG A 233 -22.29 -0.86 8.30
CA ARG A 233 -22.80 0.35 8.94
C ARG A 233 -22.60 1.52 7.99
N CYS A 234 -23.60 2.39 7.88
CA CYS A 234 -23.49 3.61 7.11
C CYS A 234 -22.44 4.51 7.78
N PHE A 235 -21.37 4.86 7.07
CA PHE A 235 -20.30 5.69 7.64
C PHE A 235 -20.69 7.17 7.79
N LEU A 236 -21.88 7.57 7.30
CA LEU A 236 -22.41 8.94 7.40
C LEU A 236 -23.34 9.12 8.63
N CYS A 237 -24.13 8.12 9.01
CA CYS A 237 -25.02 8.21 10.20
C CYS A 237 -24.78 7.13 11.28
N GLY A 238 -23.82 6.23 11.09
CA GLY A 238 -23.52 5.11 12.00
C GLY A 238 -24.57 3.98 12.03
N LYS A 239 -25.79 4.20 11.53
CA LYS A 239 -26.88 3.20 11.51
C LYS A 239 -26.55 2.02 10.59
N THR A 240 -27.14 0.86 10.89
CA THR A 240 -26.99 -0.36 10.08
C THR A 240 -27.50 -0.14 8.65
N ALA A 241 -26.64 -0.37 7.66
CA ALA A 241 -27.02 -0.40 6.26
C ALA A 241 -27.50 -1.81 5.90
N LYS A 242 -28.78 -1.95 5.53
CA LYS A 242 -29.43 -3.24 5.23
C LYS A 242 -28.86 -3.83 3.94
N LYS A 243 -28.44 -5.10 3.98
CA LYS A 243 -27.92 -5.79 2.79
C LYS A 243 -29.04 -6.05 1.79
N LYS A 244 -28.97 -5.43 0.61
CA LYS A 244 -29.82 -5.75 -0.55
C LYS A 244 -29.26 -6.94 -1.32
N ILE A 245 -27.93 -7.10 -1.32
CA ILE A 245 -27.23 -8.28 -1.82
C ILE A 245 -26.22 -8.69 -0.76
N ARG A 246 -26.32 -9.95 -0.27
CA ARG A 246 -25.32 -10.53 0.64
C ARG A 246 -23.95 -10.64 -0.04
N TRP A 247 -22.89 -10.74 0.76
CA TRP A 247 -21.54 -10.90 0.23
C TRP A 247 -21.44 -12.06 -0.75
N PHE A 248 -20.92 -11.80 -1.95
CA PHE A 248 -20.64 -12.82 -2.96
C PHE A 248 -19.21 -12.67 -3.47
N SER A 249 -18.57 -13.80 -3.76
CA SER A 249 -17.21 -13.81 -4.33
C SER A 249 -17.26 -13.30 -5.77
N VAL A 250 -16.47 -12.26 -6.05
CA VAL A 250 -16.21 -11.75 -7.41
C VAL A 250 -15.06 -12.54 -8.03
N ASN A 251 -14.05 -12.88 -7.22
CA ASN A 251 -12.94 -13.76 -7.56
C ASN A 251 -12.36 -14.40 -6.27
N ALA A 252 -11.26 -15.16 -6.41
CA ALA A 252 -10.65 -15.89 -5.30
C ALA A 252 -10.11 -15.02 -4.14
N LYS A 253 -9.95 -13.71 -4.35
CA LYS A 253 -9.39 -12.76 -3.36
C LYS A 253 -10.35 -11.62 -3.01
N ALA A 254 -11.52 -11.52 -3.65
CA ALA A 254 -12.40 -10.38 -3.48
C ALA A 254 -13.88 -10.79 -3.40
N HIS A 255 -14.56 -10.21 -2.41
CA HIS A 255 -16.00 -10.30 -2.22
C HIS A 255 -16.63 -8.91 -2.36
N MET A 256 -17.89 -8.89 -2.75
CA MET A 256 -18.68 -7.67 -2.92
C MET A 256 -20.07 -7.84 -2.29
N CYS A 257 -20.64 -6.76 -1.78
CA CYS A 257 -22.04 -6.69 -1.35
C CYS A 257 -22.68 -5.36 -1.77
N LEU A 258 -24.01 -5.35 -1.77
CA LEU A 258 -24.81 -4.13 -1.93
C LEU A 258 -25.61 -3.92 -0.65
N ALA A 259 -25.45 -2.75 -0.02
CA ALA A 259 -26.18 -2.35 1.18
C ALA A 259 -26.95 -1.04 0.93
N PHE A 260 -27.97 -0.78 1.73
CA PHE A 260 -28.82 0.40 1.63
C PHE A 260 -29.07 1.01 3.01
N CYS A 261 -28.84 2.32 3.12
CA CYS A 261 -29.20 3.13 4.27
C CYS A 261 -30.45 3.96 3.91
N PRO A 262 -31.51 3.96 4.72
CA PRO A 262 -32.70 4.78 4.47
C PRO A 262 -32.41 6.27 4.26
N ASN A 263 -31.41 6.80 4.98
CA ASN A 263 -31.08 8.22 4.93
C ASN A 263 -30.08 8.59 3.82
N HIS A 264 -29.27 7.62 3.36
CA HIS A 264 -28.08 7.92 2.55
C HIS A 264 -27.97 7.08 1.28
N GLY A 265 -28.98 6.25 0.98
CA GLY A 265 -29.04 5.48 -0.26
C GLY A 265 -28.12 4.25 -0.27
N TYR A 266 -27.58 3.93 -1.43
CA TYR A 266 -26.84 2.69 -1.68
C TYR A 266 -25.37 2.78 -1.33
N PHE A 267 -24.84 1.64 -0.88
CA PHE A 267 -23.43 1.45 -0.56
C PHE A 267 -22.90 0.19 -1.21
N ARG A 268 -21.75 0.30 -1.86
CA ARG A 268 -20.97 -0.83 -2.35
C ARG A 268 -19.95 -1.24 -1.30
N GLY A 269 -20.08 -2.45 -0.78
CA GLY A 269 -19.06 -3.09 0.05
C GLY A 269 -18.10 -3.91 -0.81
N LYS A 270 -16.79 -3.74 -0.63
CA LYS A 270 -15.74 -4.56 -1.26
C LYS A 270 -14.81 -5.07 -0.17
N ALA A 271 -14.70 -6.38 -0.01
CA ALA A 271 -13.82 -7.04 0.93
C ALA A 271 -12.71 -7.75 0.16
N ARG A 272 -11.45 -7.38 0.41
CA ARG A 272 -10.26 -8.01 -0.18
C ARG A 272 -9.62 -8.91 0.86
N LEU A 273 -9.54 -10.19 0.56
CA LEU A 273 -8.81 -11.17 1.38
C LEU A 273 -7.34 -11.12 1.01
N LYS A 274 -6.51 -10.82 1.99
CA LYS A 274 -5.05 -10.84 1.89
C LYS A 274 -4.52 -12.02 2.70
N LYS A 275 -3.44 -12.63 2.22
CA LYS A 275 -2.75 -13.75 2.86
C LYS A 275 -1.45 -13.23 3.45
N THR A 276 -1.13 -13.60 4.69
CA THR A 276 0.15 -13.27 5.33
C THR A 276 1.23 -14.29 4.97
N ASP A 277 2.49 -13.98 5.29
CA ASP A 277 3.61 -14.91 5.07
C ASP A 277 3.45 -16.20 5.91
N GLU A 278 2.78 -16.11 7.06
CA GLU A 278 2.45 -17.22 7.97
C GLU A 278 1.24 -18.04 7.49
N GLY A 279 0.70 -17.74 6.31
CA GLY A 279 -0.39 -18.49 5.70
C GLY A 279 -1.79 -18.13 6.19
N LYS A 280 -1.91 -17.20 7.15
CA LYS A 280 -3.19 -16.70 7.67
C LYS A 280 -3.82 -15.69 6.72
N TYR A 281 -5.07 -15.32 6.98
CA TYR A 281 -5.85 -14.39 6.18
C TYR A 281 -6.30 -13.18 6.99
N TYR A 282 -6.30 -12.00 6.38
CA TYR A 282 -6.99 -10.82 6.92
C TYR A 282 -7.77 -10.13 5.81
N VAL A 283 -8.70 -9.27 6.21
CA VAL A 283 -9.64 -8.61 5.31
C VAL A 283 -9.44 -7.11 5.36
N VAL A 284 -9.21 -6.52 4.18
CA VAL A 284 -9.35 -5.08 3.97
C VAL A 284 -10.67 -4.84 3.28
N ARG A 285 -11.60 -4.20 4.00
CA ARG A 285 -12.94 -3.92 3.53
C ARG A 285 -13.14 -2.43 3.34
N THR A 286 -13.72 -2.04 2.21
CA THR A 286 -14.14 -0.66 1.94
C THR A 286 -15.64 -0.61 1.70
N LEU A 287 -16.29 0.45 2.21
CA LEU A 287 -17.69 0.76 1.95
C LEU A 287 -17.75 2.16 1.33
N LYS A 288 -18.22 2.28 0.08
CA LYS A 288 -18.37 3.56 -0.65
C LYS A 288 -19.85 3.80 -0.95
N LYS A 289 -20.32 5.04 -0.78
CA LYS A 289 -21.66 5.46 -1.24
C LYS A 289 -21.67 5.43 -2.77
N ILE A 290 -22.75 4.92 -3.36
CA ILE A 290 -22.87 4.73 -4.82
C ILE A 290 -24.23 5.20 -5.31
N THR A 291 -24.34 5.45 -6.61
CA THR A 291 -25.61 5.79 -7.26
C THR A 291 -26.53 4.58 -7.43
N GLN A 292 -27.77 4.83 -7.83
CA GLN A 292 -28.73 3.78 -8.18
C GLN A 292 -28.24 2.95 -9.39
N GLU A 293 -27.73 3.61 -10.43
CA GLU A 293 -27.17 2.97 -11.62
C GLU A 293 -25.99 2.04 -11.27
N GLU A 294 -25.06 2.52 -10.44
CA GLU A 294 -23.96 1.69 -9.94
C GLU A 294 -24.47 0.48 -9.12
N ALA A 295 -25.58 0.62 -8.41
CA ALA A 295 -26.21 -0.47 -7.67
C ALA A 295 -26.81 -1.53 -8.61
N GLU A 296 -27.37 -1.12 -9.75
CA GLU A 296 -27.88 -2.01 -10.80
C GLU A 296 -26.76 -2.78 -11.49
N HIS A 297 -25.65 -2.13 -11.84
CA HIS A 297 -24.45 -2.82 -12.35
C HIS A 297 -23.93 -3.90 -11.38
N ILE A 298 -24.04 -3.69 -10.06
CA ILE A 298 -23.67 -4.73 -9.08
C ILE A 298 -24.64 -5.92 -9.11
N ARG A 299 -25.95 -5.68 -9.32
CA ARG A 299 -26.96 -6.74 -9.47
C ARG A 299 -26.66 -7.59 -10.70
N GLU A 300 -26.45 -6.95 -11.85
CA GLU A 300 -26.11 -7.61 -13.11
C GLU A 300 -24.83 -8.43 -12.99
N LYS A 301 -23.79 -7.83 -12.40
CA LYS A 301 -22.50 -8.51 -12.17
C LYS A 301 -22.66 -9.78 -11.35
N ARG A 302 -23.48 -9.75 -10.29
CA ARG A 302 -23.77 -10.93 -9.48
C ARG A 302 -24.46 -12.01 -10.32
N ASP A 303 -25.43 -11.62 -11.14
CA ASP A 303 -26.24 -12.56 -11.90
C ASP A 303 -25.46 -13.19 -13.06
N ALA A 304 -24.61 -12.41 -13.73
CA ALA A 304 -23.63 -12.93 -14.70
C ALA A 304 -22.66 -13.95 -14.06
N LEU A 305 -22.14 -13.67 -12.87
CA LEU A 305 -21.26 -14.61 -12.15
C LEU A 305 -21.99 -15.90 -11.75
N ARG A 306 -23.27 -15.81 -11.38
CA ARG A 306 -24.11 -16.99 -11.09
C ARG A 306 -24.35 -17.83 -12.34
N LYS A 307 -24.68 -17.20 -13.48
CA LYS A 307 -24.84 -17.90 -14.77
C LYS A 307 -23.56 -18.62 -15.18
N LYS A 308 -22.40 -17.95 -15.15
CA LYS A 308 -21.09 -18.56 -15.45
C LYS A 308 -20.76 -19.76 -14.55
N ARG A 309 -21.07 -19.68 -13.25
CA ARG A 309 -20.85 -20.79 -12.31
C ARG A 309 -21.77 -21.98 -12.56
N ARG A 310 -23.02 -21.74 -12.97
CA ARG A 310 -23.95 -22.81 -13.36
C ARG A 310 -23.46 -23.52 -14.61
N GLN A 311 -23.06 -22.77 -15.64
CA GLN A 311 -22.54 -23.33 -16.89
C GLN A 311 -21.32 -24.22 -16.65
N LYS A 312 -20.34 -23.79 -15.86
CA LYS A 312 -19.18 -24.63 -15.49
C LYS A 312 -19.58 -25.96 -14.84
N ARG A 313 -20.50 -25.92 -13.87
CA ARG A 313 -21.00 -27.13 -13.20
C ARG A 313 -21.74 -28.11 -14.14
N HIS A 314 -22.25 -27.63 -15.27
CA HIS A 314 -22.88 -28.47 -16.28
C HIS A 314 -21.88 -29.01 -17.31
N GLN A 315 -20.71 -28.37 -17.47
CA GLN A 315 -19.62 -28.84 -18.33
C GLN A 315 -18.70 -29.85 -17.61
N ASP A 316 -18.59 -29.73 -16.28
CA ASP A 316 -17.80 -30.63 -15.43
C ASP A 316 -18.59 -31.90 -14.99
N LYS A 317 -19.77 -32.15 -15.58
CA LYS A 317 -20.64 -33.31 -15.32
C LYS A 317 -20.74 -34.17 -16.57
#